data_AF-A0A7C7CT40-F1
#
_entry.id   AF-A0A7C7CT40-F1
#
_cell.length_a   1.000
_cell.length_b   1.000
_cell.length_c   1.000
_cell.angle_alpha   90.00
_cell.angle_beta   90.00
_cell.angle_gamma   90.00
#
_symmetry.space_group_name_H-M   'P 1'
#
loop_
_entity.id
_entity.type
_entity.pdbx_description
1 polymer ?
#
loop_
_entity_poly.entity_id
_entity_poly.type
_entity_poly.pdbx_seq_one_letter_code
_entity_poly.pdbx_strand_id
1 'polypeptide(L)'
;AKAISFPVDRNILHTLPQEYIIDTMKGIKDPVGMSGRRLEGRVHLVTVATSSASNFINCAEELGISVDGLVFQGLASSISTIDKDEKELGVAVVDIGSGTTDIVVYLDGGVRHTGVIPIGSDSITNDIAVMLQVGKKEAEEIKLKYASAKASMASPELEFEIPVKNGGISRKISEHELSRYVEARMTEILNLISREISRADIHQKLTYGLVFTGGGAQLSNLAGLAEETLNIRARIGAPKGISGVVDVASTPHYAAAIGLIQWPLHYQDTQARIHTGLTPGKVFKKFTEWFKEFF
;
A
#
# COMPACT_ATOMS: atom_id res chain seq x y z
N ALA A 1 23.31 -20.66 8.88
CA ALA A 1 22.41 -20.07 7.87
C ALA A 1 21.63 -21.19 7.19
N LYS A 2 20.31 -21.08 7.05
CA LYS A 2 19.51 -22.03 6.27
C LYS A 2 19.40 -21.45 4.86
N ALA A 3 19.92 -22.15 3.85
CA ALA A 3 19.77 -21.74 2.46
C ALA A 3 18.29 -21.89 2.08
N ILE A 4 17.63 -20.78 1.77
CA ILE A 4 16.29 -20.81 1.17
C ILE A 4 16.53 -20.81 -0.34
N SER A 5 16.08 -21.87 -1.01
CA SER A 5 16.11 -21.93 -2.48
C SER A 5 14.89 -21.17 -3.02
N PHE A 6 15.15 -20.13 -3.80
CA PHE A 6 14.12 -19.42 -4.54
C PHE A 6 14.11 -19.91 -5.99
N PRO A 7 12.96 -19.80 -6.69
CA PRO A 7 12.94 -19.85 -8.14
C PRO A 7 14.00 -18.91 -8.72
N VAL A 8 14.69 -19.36 -9.77
CA VAL A 8 15.85 -18.64 -10.36
C VAL A 8 15.44 -17.28 -10.94
N ASP A 9 14.16 -17.08 -11.21
CA ASP A 9 13.54 -15.87 -11.75
C ASP A 9 13.07 -14.87 -10.69
N ARG A 10 13.37 -15.09 -9.40
CA ARG A 10 13.03 -14.17 -8.31
C ARG A 10 14.25 -13.72 -7.54
N ASN A 11 14.27 -12.42 -7.23
CA ASN A 11 15.23 -11.80 -6.32
C ASN A 11 14.58 -11.45 -4.99
N ILE A 12 15.35 -11.49 -3.92
CA ILE A 12 14.96 -10.92 -2.63
C ILE A 12 14.98 -9.40 -2.79
N LEU A 13 13.83 -8.78 -2.50
CA LEU A 13 13.67 -7.33 -2.50
C LEU A 13 13.89 -6.77 -1.10
N HIS A 14 13.25 -7.36 -0.07
CA HIS A 14 13.41 -6.96 1.34
C HIS A 14 13.61 -8.18 2.23
N THR A 15 14.47 -8.05 3.23
CA THR A 15 14.61 -8.99 4.35
C THR A 15 14.23 -8.28 5.64
N LEU A 16 13.05 -8.58 6.18
CA LEU A 16 12.48 -7.87 7.33
C LEU A 16 12.54 -8.75 8.58
N PRO A 17 13.31 -8.40 9.62
CA PRO A 17 13.35 -9.16 10.86
C PRO A 17 11.99 -9.18 11.58
N GLN A 18 11.59 -10.36 12.06
CA GLN A 18 10.36 -10.55 12.84
C GLN A 18 10.66 -10.81 14.32
N GLU A 19 11.60 -11.70 14.58
CA GLU A 19 12.14 -11.96 15.92
C GLU A 19 13.51 -12.62 15.82
N TYR A 20 14.28 -12.48 16.89
CA TYR A 20 15.50 -13.20 17.13
C TYR A 20 15.29 -14.20 18.26
N ILE A 21 16.04 -15.29 18.20
CA ILE A 21 16.05 -16.36 19.19
C ILE A 21 17.49 -16.56 19.63
N ILE A 22 17.75 -16.37 20.91
CA ILE A 22 19.06 -16.64 21.53
C ILE A 22 18.91 -17.88 22.41
N ASP A 23 19.60 -18.95 22.03
CA ASP A 23 19.47 -20.28 22.63
C ASP A 23 18.01 -20.77 22.63
N THR A 24 17.30 -20.64 23.76
CA THR A 24 15.87 -21.01 23.90
C THR A 24 14.95 -19.80 24.10
N MET A 25 15.50 -18.59 24.21
CA MET A 25 14.75 -17.36 24.44
C MET A 25 14.22 -16.81 23.12
N LYS A 26 12.89 -16.72 22.98
CA LYS A 26 12.17 -16.19 21.80
C LYS A 26 11.69 -14.76 22.05
N GLY A 27 11.18 -14.10 21.01
CA GLY A 27 10.59 -12.76 21.10
C GLY A 27 11.61 -11.63 21.26
N ILE A 28 12.90 -11.87 20.99
CA ILE A 28 13.94 -10.85 21.08
C ILE A 28 13.85 -9.97 19.83
N LYS A 29 13.66 -8.65 20.00
CA LYS A 29 13.60 -7.72 18.86
C LYS A 29 14.97 -7.23 18.40
N ASP A 30 15.85 -6.96 19.35
CA ASP A 30 17.22 -6.52 19.10
C ASP A 30 18.18 -7.41 19.92
N PRO A 31 18.99 -8.27 19.26
CA PRO A 31 19.93 -9.15 19.94
C PRO A 31 21.25 -8.46 20.25
N VAL A 32 21.47 -7.20 19.83
CA VAL A 32 22.75 -6.51 20.03
C VAL A 32 23.06 -6.35 21.51
N GLY A 33 24.27 -6.75 21.92
CA GLY A 33 24.73 -6.73 23.31
C GLY A 33 24.32 -7.95 24.15
N MET A 34 23.52 -8.86 23.59
CA MET A 34 23.18 -10.12 24.26
C MET A 34 24.24 -11.20 24.00
N SER A 35 24.43 -12.11 24.96
CA SER A 35 25.34 -13.26 24.84
C SER A 35 24.56 -14.56 24.74
N GLY A 36 24.99 -15.48 23.87
CA GLY A 36 24.40 -16.80 23.72
C GLY A 36 25.24 -17.70 22.82
N ARG A 37 24.92 -18.99 22.79
CA ARG A 37 25.65 -19.97 21.97
C ARG A 37 25.10 -20.05 20.56
N ARG A 38 23.78 -19.88 20.39
CA ARG A 38 23.09 -19.88 19.10
C ARG A 38 22.22 -18.65 18.95
N LEU A 39 22.36 -17.96 17.83
CA LEU A 39 21.46 -16.90 17.39
C LEU A 39 20.71 -17.36 16.14
N GLU A 40 19.39 -17.29 16.17
CA GLU A 40 18.52 -17.51 15.02
C GLU A 40 17.71 -16.26 14.74
N GLY A 41 17.58 -15.89 13.47
CA GLY A 41 16.69 -14.83 13.02
C GLY A 41 15.50 -15.42 12.28
N ARG A 42 14.29 -15.03 12.67
CA ARG A 42 13.09 -15.22 11.85
C ARG A 42 12.85 -13.94 11.08
N VAL A 43 12.70 -14.07 9.77
CA VAL A 43 12.57 -12.96 8.85
C VAL A 43 11.39 -13.17 7.91
N HIS A 44 10.75 -12.07 7.54
CA HIS A 44 9.80 -12.00 6.45
C HIS A 44 10.54 -11.56 5.19
N LEU A 45 10.39 -12.33 4.11
CA LEU A 45 11.06 -12.04 2.84
C LEU A 45 10.06 -11.51 1.84
N VAL A 46 10.33 -10.32 1.30
CA VAL A 46 9.62 -9.80 0.13
C VAL A 46 10.48 -10.11 -1.07
N THR A 47 9.89 -10.72 -2.10
CA THR A 47 10.60 -11.09 -3.33
C THR A 47 9.92 -10.48 -4.55
N VAL A 48 10.70 -10.22 -5.58
CA VAL A 48 10.24 -9.62 -6.84
C VAL A 48 10.73 -10.47 -8.02
N ALA A 49 9.97 -10.50 -9.10
CA ALA A 49 10.45 -11.10 -10.35
C ALA A 49 11.66 -10.31 -10.87
N THR A 50 12.73 -11.02 -11.23
CA THR A 50 13.98 -10.41 -11.67
C THR A 50 13.77 -9.50 -12.88
N SER A 51 12.97 -9.94 -13.85
CA SER A 51 12.63 -9.17 -15.05
C SER A 51 11.88 -7.88 -14.72
N SER A 52 10.89 -7.93 -13.81
CA SER A 52 10.14 -6.75 -13.39
C SER A 52 11.05 -5.72 -12.73
N ALA A 53 11.93 -6.15 -11.82
CA ALA A 53 12.89 -5.26 -11.17
C ALA A 53 13.84 -4.60 -12.19
N SER A 54 14.43 -5.39 -13.09
CA SER A 54 15.33 -4.88 -14.13
C SER A 54 14.64 -3.90 -15.08
N ASN A 55 13.40 -4.18 -15.50
CA ASN A 55 12.66 -3.29 -16.40
C ASN A 55 12.40 -1.91 -15.76
N PHE A 56 12.05 -1.88 -14.46
CA PHE A 56 11.86 -0.61 -13.74
C PHE A 56 13.16 0.19 -13.64
N ILE A 57 14.27 -0.47 -13.30
CA ILE A 57 15.58 0.18 -13.17
C ILE A 57 16.03 0.74 -14.53
N ASN A 58 16.00 -0.09 -15.58
CA ASN A 58 16.44 0.30 -16.91
C ASN A 58 15.64 1.50 -17.44
N CYS A 59 14.32 1.52 -17.22
CA CYS A 59 13.46 2.62 -17.66
C CYS A 59 13.86 3.98 -17.03
N ALA A 60 14.24 3.98 -15.75
CA ALA A 60 14.73 5.20 -15.09
C ALA A 60 16.15 5.58 -15.55
N GLU A 61 17.03 4.58 -15.69
CA GLU A 61 18.43 4.79 -16.11
C GLU A 61 18.54 5.28 -17.56
N GLU A 62 17.63 4.86 -18.46
CA GLU A 62 17.52 5.39 -19.83
C GLU A 62 17.21 6.89 -19.86
N LEU A 63 16.58 7.43 -18.81
CA LEU A 63 16.33 8.87 -18.64
C LEU A 63 17.49 9.58 -17.92
N GLY A 64 18.59 8.88 -17.64
CA GLY A 64 19.73 9.41 -16.89
C GLY A 64 19.51 9.50 -15.38
N ILE A 65 18.49 8.82 -14.85
CA ILE A 65 18.17 8.80 -13.41
C ILE A 65 18.78 7.53 -12.80
N SER A 66 19.70 7.69 -11.86
CA SER A 66 20.25 6.55 -11.11
C SER A 66 19.25 6.04 -10.07
N VAL A 67 19.05 4.72 -10.02
CA VAL A 67 18.16 4.08 -9.05
C VAL A 67 18.97 3.50 -7.89
N ASP A 68 18.83 4.11 -6.71
CA ASP A 68 19.54 3.66 -5.50
C ASP A 68 18.99 2.33 -4.94
N GLY A 69 17.71 2.04 -5.19
CA GLY A 69 17.06 0.83 -4.73
C GLY A 69 15.58 0.78 -5.08
N LEU A 70 15.00 -0.41 -4.95
CA LEU A 70 13.57 -0.64 -5.15
C LEU A 70 12.91 -0.92 -3.79
N VAL A 71 11.74 -0.33 -3.56
CA VAL A 71 10.98 -0.51 -2.33
C VAL A 71 9.61 -1.07 -2.68
N PHE A 72 9.13 -2.01 -1.87
CA PHE A 72 7.78 -2.53 -2.03
C PHE A 72 6.77 -1.43 -1.62
N GLN A 73 5.87 -1.07 -2.53
CA GLN A 73 4.93 0.04 -2.36
C GLN A 73 4.18 -0.02 -1.03
N GLY A 74 3.64 -1.18 -0.64
CA GLY A 74 2.94 -1.34 0.62
C GLY A 74 3.78 -0.95 1.85
N LEU A 75 5.09 -1.25 1.86
CA LEU A 75 5.97 -0.85 2.96
C LEU A 75 6.23 0.65 2.94
N ALA A 76 6.45 1.25 1.76
CA ALA A 76 6.61 2.70 1.63
C ALA A 76 5.35 3.42 2.15
N SER A 77 4.17 3.07 1.66
CA SER A 77 2.90 3.65 2.10
C SER A 77 2.66 3.46 3.61
N SER A 78 3.10 2.35 4.18
CA SER A 78 3.02 2.11 5.63
C SER A 78 3.93 3.03 6.45
N ILE A 79 5.08 3.45 5.93
CA ILE A 79 5.98 4.35 6.68
C ILE A 79 5.33 5.71 6.91
N SER A 80 4.63 6.22 5.90
CA SER A 80 4.07 7.57 5.96
C SER A 80 2.69 7.65 6.64
N THR A 81 1.96 6.53 6.75
CA THR A 81 0.53 6.56 7.15
C THR A 81 0.21 6.01 8.54
N ILE A 82 1.14 5.29 9.16
CA ILE A 82 0.94 4.66 10.48
C ILE A 82 2.07 4.95 11.46
N ASP A 83 1.71 5.06 12.73
CA ASP A 83 2.63 5.38 13.82
C ASP A 83 3.21 4.10 14.46
N LYS A 84 4.21 4.26 15.34
CA LYS A 84 4.88 3.13 15.99
C LYS A 84 3.93 2.26 16.83
N ASP A 85 3.00 2.89 17.55
CA ASP A 85 2.05 2.19 18.41
C ASP A 85 1.09 1.31 17.60
N GLU A 86 0.73 1.74 16.39
CA GLU A 86 -0.09 0.94 15.48
C GLU A 86 0.64 -0.32 15.02
N LYS A 87 1.94 -0.20 14.71
CA LYS A 87 2.80 -1.35 14.35
C LYS A 87 2.95 -2.32 15.52
N GLU A 88 2.99 -1.80 16.74
CA GLU A 88 3.18 -2.57 17.96
C GLU A 88 1.91 -3.37 18.33
N LEU A 89 0.75 -2.71 18.40
CA LEU A 89 -0.51 -3.31 18.85
C LEU A 89 -1.31 -4.01 17.74
N GLY A 90 -0.86 -3.89 16.49
CA GLY A 90 -1.40 -4.61 15.35
C GLY A 90 -2.26 -3.73 14.44
N VAL A 91 -1.84 -3.64 13.17
CA VAL A 91 -2.52 -2.89 12.11
C VAL A 91 -2.25 -3.54 10.76
N ALA A 92 -3.24 -3.53 9.86
CA ALA A 92 -3.02 -3.84 8.45
C ALA A 92 -3.16 -2.57 7.60
N VAL A 93 -2.10 -2.22 6.89
CA VAL A 93 -2.10 -1.13 5.92
C VAL A 93 -2.52 -1.70 4.57
N VAL A 94 -3.49 -1.04 3.94
CA VAL A 94 -4.07 -1.45 2.65
C VAL A 94 -3.97 -0.27 1.69
N ASP A 95 -3.03 -0.34 0.75
CA ASP A 95 -2.84 0.66 -0.29
C ASP A 95 -3.65 0.24 -1.53
N ILE A 96 -4.76 0.92 -1.78
CA ILE A 96 -5.63 0.67 -2.93
C ILE A 96 -5.19 1.59 -4.07
N GLY A 97 -4.48 1.02 -5.03
CA GLY A 97 -4.07 1.69 -6.25
C GLY A 97 -5.15 1.66 -7.34
N SER A 98 -4.71 1.91 -8.58
CA SER A 98 -5.56 1.75 -9.76
C SER A 98 -5.76 0.28 -10.11
N GLY A 99 -4.68 -0.46 -10.40
CA GLY A 99 -4.77 -1.87 -10.80
C GLY A 99 -4.45 -2.90 -9.71
N THR A 100 -3.89 -2.49 -8.59
CA THR A 100 -3.48 -3.39 -7.50
C THR A 100 -3.92 -2.86 -6.14
N THR A 101 -4.02 -3.79 -5.19
CA THR A 101 -4.17 -3.48 -3.77
C THR A 101 -3.03 -4.15 -3.01
N ASP A 102 -2.17 -3.36 -2.40
CA ASP A 102 -1.01 -3.83 -1.62
C ASP A 102 -1.36 -3.88 -0.13
N ILE A 103 -0.94 -4.94 0.55
CA ILE A 103 -1.26 -5.18 1.97
C ILE A 103 0.03 -5.40 2.74
N VAL A 104 0.14 -4.74 3.91
CA VAL A 104 1.17 -5.01 4.90
C VAL A 104 0.54 -5.16 6.27
N VAL A 105 0.76 -6.29 6.93
CA VAL A 105 0.29 -6.56 8.29
C VAL A 105 1.45 -6.38 9.26
N TYR A 106 1.27 -5.49 10.23
CA TYR A 106 2.20 -5.28 11.35
C TYR A 106 1.62 -5.85 12.63
N LEU A 107 2.50 -6.43 13.47
CA LEU A 107 2.20 -6.84 14.84
C LEU A 107 3.49 -7.00 15.64
N ASP A 108 3.49 -6.61 16.92
CA ASP A 108 4.67 -6.58 17.79
C ASP A 108 5.83 -5.77 17.18
N GLY A 109 5.51 -4.74 16.41
CA GLY A 109 6.48 -3.81 15.81
C GLY A 109 7.17 -4.33 14.55
N GLY A 110 6.88 -5.55 14.12
CA GLY A 110 7.44 -6.18 12.92
C GLY A 110 6.39 -6.47 11.85
N VAL A 111 6.85 -6.66 10.60
CA VAL A 111 5.99 -7.09 9.49
C VAL A 111 5.71 -8.58 9.62
N ARG A 112 4.43 -8.94 9.73
CA ARG A 112 3.95 -10.33 9.80
C ARG A 112 3.59 -10.90 8.44
N HIS A 113 3.04 -10.07 7.56
CA HIS A 113 2.61 -10.49 6.23
C HIS A 113 2.69 -9.35 5.23
N THR A 114 2.93 -9.69 3.97
CA THR A 114 2.79 -8.79 2.83
C THR A 114 2.07 -9.50 1.71
N GLY A 115 1.14 -8.83 1.05
CA GLY A 115 0.38 -9.40 -0.07
C GLY A 115 0.10 -8.36 -1.15
N VAL A 116 -0.13 -8.84 -2.37
CA VAL A 116 -0.59 -8.02 -3.49
C VAL A 116 -1.79 -8.70 -4.12
N ILE A 117 -2.90 -7.98 -4.22
CA ILE A 117 -4.11 -8.44 -4.89
C ILE A 117 -4.15 -7.73 -6.26
N PRO A 118 -4.28 -8.47 -7.39
CA PRO A 118 -4.27 -7.90 -8.73
C PRO A 118 -5.63 -7.28 -9.10
N ILE A 119 -6.18 -6.47 -8.20
CA ILE A 119 -7.37 -5.65 -8.41
C ILE A 119 -7.22 -4.36 -7.61
N GLY A 120 -7.57 -3.24 -8.21
CA GLY A 120 -7.63 -1.95 -7.53
C GLY A 120 -8.89 -1.18 -7.90
N SER A 121 -8.84 0.13 -7.75
CA SER A 121 -9.99 1.01 -8.00
C SER A 121 -10.36 1.18 -9.48
N ASP A 122 -9.54 0.68 -10.43
CA ASP A 122 -9.86 0.67 -11.86
C ASP A 122 -11.00 -0.30 -12.20
N SER A 123 -11.17 -1.36 -11.40
CA SER A 123 -12.28 -2.31 -11.51
C SER A 123 -13.63 -1.62 -11.29
N ILE A 124 -13.70 -0.66 -10.37
CA ILE A 124 -14.88 0.18 -10.15
C ILE A 124 -15.15 1.03 -11.38
N THR A 125 -14.11 1.65 -11.94
CA THR A 125 -14.20 2.45 -13.16
C THR A 125 -14.70 1.62 -14.33
N ASN A 126 -14.23 0.37 -14.46
CA ASN A 126 -14.67 -0.55 -15.49
C ASN A 126 -16.15 -0.93 -15.30
N ASP A 127 -16.60 -1.19 -14.07
CA ASP A 127 -18.01 -1.48 -13.80
C ASP A 127 -18.91 -0.30 -14.14
N ILE A 128 -18.53 0.92 -13.72
CA ILE A 128 -19.26 2.15 -14.08
C ILE A 128 -19.32 2.31 -15.61
N ALA A 129 -18.21 2.09 -16.32
CA ALA A 129 -18.17 2.19 -17.77
C ALA A 129 -19.14 1.21 -18.44
N VAL A 130 -19.22 -0.03 -17.95
CA VAL A 130 -20.13 -1.06 -18.47
C VAL A 130 -21.58 -0.71 -18.15
N MET A 131 -21.89 -0.40 -16.89
CA MET A 131 -23.28 -0.18 -16.44
C MET A 131 -23.87 1.10 -17.05
N LEU A 132 -23.06 2.16 -17.16
CA LEU A 132 -23.51 3.42 -17.76
C LEU A 132 -23.25 3.46 -19.28
N GLN A 133 -22.60 2.47 -19.86
CA GLN A 133 -22.25 2.40 -21.28
C GLN A 133 -21.50 3.66 -21.77
N VAL A 134 -20.53 4.12 -20.97
CA VAL A 134 -19.67 5.27 -21.26
C VAL A 134 -18.22 4.82 -21.46
N GLY A 135 -17.37 5.70 -21.99
CA GLY A 135 -15.94 5.42 -22.07
C GLY A 135 -15.29 5.40 -20.69
N LYS A 136 -14.16 4.68 -20.57
CA LYS A 136 -13.44 4.55 -19.29
C LYS A 136 -13.03 5.91 -18.68
N LYS A 137 -12.68 6.88 -19.53
CA LYS A 137 -12.33 8.22 -19.07
C LYS A 137 -13.52 8.91 -18.41
N GLU A 138 -14.68 8.87 -19.06
CA GLU A 138 -15.91 9.44 -18.51
C GLU A 138 -16.35 8.70 -17.23
N ALA A 139 -16.20 7.37 -17.20
CA ALA A 139 -16.48 6.58 -16.00
C ALA A 139 -15.59 6.97 -14.82
N GLU A 140 -14.30 7.26 -15.05
CA GLU A 140 -13.39 7.73 -14.00
C GLU A 140 -13.82 9.10 -13.47
N GLU A 141 -14.17 10.02 -14.37
CA GLU A 141 -14.67 11.34 -13.99
C GLU A 141 -15.97 11.25 -13.17
N ILE A 142 -16.87 10.33 -13.54
CA ILE A 142 -18.10 10.06 -12.80
C ILE A 142 -17.78 9.46 -11.43
N LYS A 143 -16.87 8.48 -11.36
CA LYS A 143 -16.43 7.87 -10.10
C LYS A 143 -15.90 8.92 -9.12
N LEU A 144 -15.00 9.78 -9.59
CA LEU A 144 -14.37 10.79 -8.75
C LEU A 144 -15.35 11.86 -8.24
N LYS A 145 -16.41 12.16 -9.00
CA LYS A 145 -17.36 13.23 -8.67
C LYS A 145 -18.56 12.76 -7.84
N TYR A 146 -19.11 11.58 -8.15
CA TYR A 146 -20.44 11.18 -7.71
C TYR A 146 -20.48 9.86 -6.94
N ALA A 147 -19.40 9.07 -6.96
CA ALA A 147 -19.43 7.76 -6.32
C ALA A 147 -19.18 7.82 -4.82
N SER A 148 -19.93 7.00 -4.09
CA SER A 148 -19.60 6.58 -2.74
C SER A 148 -19.36 5.08 -2.68
N ALA A 149 -18.43 4.65 -1.82
CA ALA A 149 -18.28 3.25 -1.46
C ALA A 149 -19.54 2.69 -0.79
N LYS A 150 -20.33 3.51 -0.08
CA LYS A 150 -21.54 3.08 0.62
C LYS A 150 -22.76 3.79 0.04
N ALA A 151 -23.55 3.06 -0.74
CA ALA A 151 -24.71 3.58 -1.46
C ALA A 151 -25.75 4.18 -0.52
N SER A 152 -25.95 3.60 0.67
CA SER A 152 -26.90 4.13 1.64
C SER A 152 -26.56 5.54 2.16
N MET A 153 -25.33 6.02 1.92
CA MET A 153 -24.86 7.36 2.28
C MET A 153 -24.89 8.34 1.08
N ALA A 154 -25.23 7.87 -0.12
CA ALA A 154 -25.34 8.66 -1.32
C ALA A 154 -26.79 9.14 -1.53
N SER A 155 -26.96 10.31 -2.14
CA SER A 155 -28.28 10.91 -2.30
C SER A 155 -29.12 10.19 -3.37
N PRO A 156 -30.37 9.79 -3.07
CA PRO A 156 -31.28 9.29 -4.09
C PRO A 156 -31.92 10.41 -4.92
N GLU A 157 -31.84 11.67 -4.46
CA GLU A 157 -32.46 12.83 -5.11
C GLU A 157 -31.50 13.58 -6.05
N LEU A 158 -30.19 13.51 -5.78
CA LEU A 158 -29.18 14.13 -6.64
C LEU A 158 -28.94 13.26 -7.86
N GLU A 159 -29.41 13.73 -9.01
CA GLU A 159 -29.20 13.10 -10.31
C GLU A 159 -28.22 13.88 -11.16
N PHE A 160 -27.46 13.18 -11.99
CA PHE A 160 -26.62 13.77 -13.02
C PHE A 160 -26.88 13.12 -14.38
N GLU A 161 -26.59 13.86 -15.45
CA GLU A 161 -26.71 13.37 -16.81
C GLU A 161 -25.51 12.52 -17.19
N ILE A 162 -25.78 11.34 -17.74
CA ILE A 162 -24.76 10.45 -18.26
C ILE A 162 -24.27 11.03 -19.61
N PRO A 163 -22.95 11.24 -19.80
CA PRO A 163 -22.42 11.72 -21.07
C PRO A 163 -22.84 10.82 -22.23
N VAL A 164 -23.45 11.41 -23.24
CA VAL A 164 -23.93 10.69 -24.43
C VAL A 164 -22.91 10.83 -25.56
N LYS A 165 -22.59 9.72 -26.23
CA LYS A 165 -21.86 9.73 -27.51
C LYS A 165 -22.79 9.29 -28.64
N ASN A 166 -22.55 9.80 -29.85
CA ASN A 166 -23.19 9.39 -31.11
C ASN A 166 -24.73 9.54 -31.15
N GLY A 167 -25.29 10.61 -30.60
CA GLY A 167 -26.74 10.89 -30.71
C GLY A 167 -27.63 9.93 -29.92
N GLY A 168 -27.08 9.26 -28.90
CA GLY A 168 -27.84 8.43 -27.98
C GLY A 168 -28.87 9.22 -27.17
N ILE A 169 -29.68 8.48 -26.41
CA ILE A 169 -30.71 9.08 -25.53
C ILE A 169 -30.04 9.62 -24.28
N SER A 170 -30.34 10.87 -23.90
CA SER A 170 -29.91 11.42 -22.61
C SER A 170 -30.54 10.63 -21.47
N ARG A 171 -29.71 10.12 -20.56
CA ARG A 171 -30.12 9.34 -19.40
C ARG A 171 -29.62 10.03 -18.15
N LYS A 172 -30.43 10.00 -17.10
CA LYS A 172 -30.06 10.45 -15.77
C LYS A 172 -29.89 9.25 -14.85
N ILE A 173 -29.03 9.41 -13.85
CA ILE A 173 -28.83 8.44 -12.78
C ILE A 173 -28.62 9.19 -11.47
N SER A 174 -29.15 8.65 -10.38
CA SER A 174 -28.90 9.19 -9.04
C SER A 174 -27.52 8.78 -8.52
N GLU A 175 -26.94 9.59 -7.62
CA GLU A 175 -25.70 9.21 -6.90
C GLU A 175 -25.87 7.89 -6.14
N HIS A 176 -27.05 7.66 -5.55
CA HIS A 176 -27.39 6.41 -4.88
C HIS A 176 -27.32 5.21 -5.84
N GLU A 177 -27.95 5.30 -7.02
CA GLU A 177 -27.93 4.19 -7.98
C GLU A 177 -26.53 3.90 -8.53
N LEU A 178 -25.75 4.93 -8.85
CA LEU A 178 -24.32 4.79 -9.20
C LEU A 178 -23.57 4.06 -8.09
N SER A 179 -23.76 4.52 -6.85
CA SER A 179 -23.03 4.01 -5.68
C SER A 179 -23.38 2.56 -5.36
N ARG A 180 -24.53 2.02 -5.80
CA ARG A 180 -24.82 0.59 -5.66
C ARG A 180 -23.86 -0.29 -6.45
N TYR A 181 -23.45 0.14 -7.64
CA TYR A 181 -22.45 -0.60 -8.44
C TYR A 181 -21.07 -0.54 -7.77
N VAL A 182 -20.74 0.64 -7.25
CA VAL A 182 -19.48 0.92 -6.57
C VAL A 182 -19.36 0.12 -5.27
N GLU A 183 -20.40 0.11 -4.45
CA GLU A 183 -20.47 -0.65 -3.20
C GLU A 183 -20.31 -2.14 -3.44
N ALA A 184 -20.96 -2.69 -4.48
CA ALA A 184 -20.82 -4.10 -4.84
C ALA A 184 -19.36 -4.47 -5.14
N ARG A 185 -18.68 -3.68 -5.99
CA ARG A 185 -17.26 -3.90 -6.31
C ARG A 185 -16.36 -3.71 -5.11
N MET A 186 -16.61 -2.68 -4.30
CA MET A 186 -15.79 -2.41 -3.14
C MET A 186 -15.94 -3.48 -2.07
N THR A 187 -17.15 -4.01 -1.89
CA THR A 187 -17.41 -5.16 -1.01
C THR A 187 -16.61 -6.40 -1.46
N GLU A 188 -16.50 -6.65 -2.78
CA GLU A 188 -15.66 -7.73 -3.30
C GLU A 188 -14.17 -7.50 -2.98
N ILE A 189 -13.67 -6.29 -3.19
CA ILE A 189 -12.28 -5.91 -2.87
C ILE A 189 -12.00 -6.07 -1.36
N LEU A 190 -12.91 -5.60 -0.50
CA LEU A 190 -12.80 -5.76 0.95
C LEU A 190 -12.77 -7.23 1.38
N ASN A 191 -13.57 -8.08 0.75
CA ASN A 191 -13.54 -9.53 1.00
C ASN A 191 -12.23 -10.16 0.54
N LEU A 192 -11.65 -9.71 -0.59
CA LEU A 192 -10.32 -10.16 -1.03
C LEU A 192 -9.23 -9.73 -0.04
N ILE A 193 -9.29 -8.49 0.46
CA ILE A 193 -8.39 -7.96 1.48
C ILE A 193 -8.47 -8.81 2.75
N SER A 194 -9.68 -9.10 3.23
CA SER A 194 -9.89 -9.94 4.43
C SER A 194 -9.30 -11.34 4.25
N ARG A 195 -9.53 -11.96 3.08
CA ARG A 195 -8.91 -13.25 2.74
C ARG A 195 -7.39 -13.17 2.73
N GLU A 196 -6.80 -12.11 2.17
CA GLU A 196 -5.36 -11.97 2.13
C GLU A 196 -4.76 -11.74 3.54
N ILE A 197 -5.38 -10.92 4.37
CA ILE A 197 -4.96 -10.70 5.76
C ILE A 197 -5.03 -12.00 6.56
N SER A 198 -6.04 -12.84 6.33
CA SER A 198 -6.15 -14.14 7.03
C SER A 198 -4.97 -15.09 6.76
N ARG A 199 -4.24 -14.91 5.65
CA ARG A 199 -3.02 -15.68 5.33
C ARG A 199 -1.81 -15.29 6.17
N ALA A 200 -1.87 -14.18 6.90
CA ALA A 200 -0.83 -13.78 7.83
C ALA A 200 -0.65 -14.79 8.99
N ASP A 201 -1.63 -15.70 9.19
CA ASP A 201 -1.63 -16.72 10.23
C ASP A 201 -1.37 -16.13 11.63
N ILE A 202 -1.90 -14.93 11.86
CA ILE A 202 -1.84 -14.26 13.16
C ILE A 202 -3.03 -14.68 14.02
N HIS A 203 -2.78 -15.01 15.28
CA HIS A 203 -3.83 -15.37 16.24
C HIS A 203 -4.25 -14.19 17.12
N GLN A 204 -3.43 -13.14 17.18
CA GLN A 204 -3.79 -11.88 17.87
C GLN A 204 -4.72 -11.03 17.01
N LYS A 205 -5.57 -10.25 17.67
CA LYS A 205 -6.38 -9.23 17.01
C LYS A 205 -5.50 -8.05 16.58
N LEU A 206 -5.77 -7.52 15.39
CA LEU A 206 -5.21 -6.23 14.96
C LEU A 206 -5.94 -5.12 15.73
N THR A 207 -5.33 -4.61 16.81
CA THR A 207 -5.98 -3.66 17.72
C THR A 207 -6.42 -2.39 17.01
N TYR A 208 -5.59 -1.88 16.10
CA TYR A 208 -5.89 -0.69 15.29
C TYR A 208 -6.64 -1.01 13.99
N GLY A 209 -6.86 -2.29 13.67
CA GLY A 209 -7.63 -2.72 12.51
C GLY A 209 -6.95 -2.38 11.18
N LEU A 210 -7.69 -1.72 10.29
CA LEU A 210 -7.29 -1.43 8.92
C LEU A 210 -6.98 0.07 8.72
N VAL A 211 -5.90 0.35 8.01
CA VAL A 211 -5.55 1.70 7.55
C VAL A 211 -5.50 1.69 6.02
N PHE A 212 -6.50 2.30 5.40
CA PHE A 212 -6.60 2.40 3.94
C PHE A 212 -5.83 3.61 3.43
N THR A 213 -5.05 3.43 2.37
CA THR A 213 -4.32 4.53 1.71
C THR A 213 -4.27 4.33 0.19
N GLY A 214 -3.53 5.17 -0.52
CA GLY A 214 -3.49 5.16 -1.98
C GLY A 214 -4.64 5.92 -2.62
N GLY A 215 -4.61 6.00 -3.96
CA GLY A 215 -5.59 6.78 -4.71
C GLY A 215 -7.03 6.29 -4.54
N GLY A 216 -7.23 4.97 -4.46
CA GLY A 216 -8.53 4.33 -4.29
C GLY A 216 -9.13 4.51 -2.88
N ALA A 217 -8.30 4.79 -1.86
CA ALA A 217 -8.79 5.07 -0.51
C ALA A 217 -9.53 6.41 -0.37
N GLN A 218 -9.47 7.26 -1.40
CA GLN A 218 -10.19 8.53 -1.44
C GLN A 218 -11.68 8.37 -1.77
N LEU A 219 -12.12 7.16 -2.08
CA LEU A 219 -13.54 6.88 -2.32
C LEU A 219 -14.36 7.14 -1.05
N SER A 220 -15.34 8.05 -1.15
CA SER A 220 -16.16 8.49 -0.02
C SER A 220 -16.84 7.33 0.70
N ASN A 221 -16.81 7.34 2.02
CA ASN A 221 -17.41 6.32 2.90
C ASN A 221 -16.76 4.92 2.85
N LEU A 222 -15.56 4.77 2.29
CA LEU A 222 -14.83 3.49 2.26
C LEU A 222 -14.61 2.91 3.66
N ALA A 223 -14.11 3.70 4.61
CA ALA A 223 -13.85 3.23 5.97
C ALA A 223 -15.14 2.69 6.62
N GLY A 224 -16.26 3.41 6.49
CA GLY A 224 -17.54 2.99 7.03
C GLY A 224 -18.07 1.69 6.40
N LEU A 225 -17.92 1.51 5.08
CA LEU A 225 -18.25 0.23 4.44
C LEU A 225 -17.37 -0.91 4.95
N ALA A 226 -16.07 -0.66 5.12
CA ALA A 226 -15.13 -1.66 5.59
C ALA A 226 -15.44 -2.12 7.02
N GLU A 227 -15.79 -1.20 7.92
CA GLU A 227 -16.18 -1.54 9.29
C GLU A 227 -17.44 -2.42 9.31
N GLU A 228 -18.44 -2.10 8.49
CA GLU A 228 -19.67 -2.87 8.38
C GLU A 228 -19.43 -4.25 7.76
N THR A 229 -18.65 -4.32 6.68
CA THR A 229 -18.43 -5.55 5.91
C THR A 229 -17.52 -6.52 6.66
N LEU A 230 -16.47 -6.01 7.30
CA LEU A 230 -15.39 -6.83 7.87
C LEU A 230 -15.47 -6.96 9.39
N ASN A 231 -16.30 -6.16 10.05
CA ASN A 231 -16.40 -6.10 11.51
C ASN A 231 -15.02 -5.85 12.19
N ILE A 232 -14.21 -4.99 11.56
CA ILE A 232 -12.88 -4.57 12.02
C ILE A 232 -12.82 -3.05 11.89
N ARG A 233 -12.21 -2.36 12.87
CA ARG A 233 -12.00 -0.90 12.83
C ARG A 233 -11.27 -0.50 11.55
N ALA A 234 -11.69 0.58 10.92
CA ALA A 234 -11.03 1.07 9.72
C ALA A 234 -10.92 2.60 9.72
N ARG A 235 -9.80 3.10 9.20
CA ARG A 235 -9.61 4.53 8.96
C ARG A 235 -8.88 4.77 7.64
N ILE A 236 -8.97 6.00 7.13
CA ILE A 236 -8.14 6.46 6.02
C ILE A 236 -6.80 6.96 6.59
N GLY A 237 -5.70 6.50 5.99
CA GLY A 237 -4.33 6.89 6.29
C GLY A 237 -3.85 7.97 5.32
N ALA A 238 -3.66 9.17 5.86
CA ALA A 238 -2.96 10.25 5.20
C ALA A 238 -1.46 10.19 5.52
N PRO A 239 -0.57 10.48 4.56
CA PRO A 239 0.85 10.59 4.82
C PRO A 239 1.18 11.73 5.80
N LYS A 240 2.11 11.48 6.71
CA LYS A 240 2.60 12.40 7.75
C LYS A 240 4.11 12.65 7.59
N GLY A 241 4.64 13.60 8.36
CA GLY A 241 6.09 13.81 8.47
C GLY A 241 6.71 14.61 7.35
N ILE A 242 5.94 15.54 6.77
CA ILE A 242 6.40 16.51 5.76
C ILE A 242 5.97 17.91 6.21
N SER A 243 6.92 18.85 6.20
CA SER A 243 6.70 20.28 6.39
C SER A 243 6.64 21.00 5.02
N GLY A 244 5.90 22.11 4.91
CA GLY A 244 5.83 22.93 3.68
C GLY A 244 4.56 22.75 2.84
N VAL A 245 4.48 21.75 1.97
CA VAL A 245 3.37 21.56 0.99
C VAL A 245 2.24 20.70 1.57
N VAL A 246 1.75 21.09 2.75
CA VAL A 246 0.93 20.22 3.61
C VAL A 246 -0.40 19.82 2.96
N ASP A 247 -1.06 20.71 2.22
CA ASP A 247 -2.44 20.44 1.76
C ASP A 247 -2.53 19.41 0.62
N VAL A 248 -1.58 19.41 -0.32
CA VAL A 248 -1.57 18.46 -1.45
C VAL A 248 -0.90 17.15 -1.02
N ALA A 249 0.21 17.24 -0.29
CA ALA A 249 0.99 16.08 0.14
C ALA A 249 0.23 15.20 1.13
N SER A 250 -0.74 15.73 1.90
CA SER A 250 -1.50 14.97 2.89
C SER A 250 -2.60 14.07 2.31
N THR A 251 -2.75 14.00 0.98
CA THR A 251 -3.73 13.08 0.37
C THR A 251 -3.19 11.65 0.35
N PRO A 252 -4.04 10.62 0.58
CA PRO A 252 -3.63 9.21 0.54
C PRO A 252 -2.94 8.79 -0.76
N HIS A 253 -3.22 9.50 -1.87
CA HIS A 253 -2.58 9.29 -3.16
C HIS A 253 -1.04 9.41 -3.13
N TYR A 254 -0.48 10.27 -2.27
CA TYR A 254 0.98 10.49 -2.17
C TYR A 254 1.67 9.61 -1.12
N ALA A 255 0.95 8.70 -0.46
CA ALA A 255 1.49 7.91 0.64
C ALA A 255 2.77 7.14 0.28
N ALA A 256 2.78 6.45 -0.86
CA ALA A 256 3.93 5.71 -1.34
C ALA A 256 5.13 6.62 -1.61
N ALA A 257 4.92 7.72 -2.34
CA ALA A 257 5.99 8.65 -2.70
C ALA A 257 6.64 9.28 -1.46
N ILE A 258 5.83 9.69 -0.48
CA ILE A 258 6.31 10.26 0.78
C ILE A 258 7.03 9.19 1.61
N GLY A 259 6.49 7.98 1.63
CA GLY A 259 7.11 6.82 2.26
C GLY A 259 8.47 6.46 1.66
N LEU A 260 8.64 6.59 0.35
CA LEU A 260 9.93 6.38 -0.34
C LEU A 260 10.99 7.40 0.11
N ILE A 261 10.60 8.66 0.27
CA ILE A 261 11.50 9.71 0.79
C ILE A 261 11.91 9.39 2.23
N GLN A 262 10.98 8.90 3.04
CA GLN A 262 11.22 8.55 4.44
C GLN A 262 11.95 7.19 4.61
N TRP A 263 11.97 6.34 3.58
CA TRP A 263 12.53 4.99 3.63
C TRP A 263 13.94 4.91 4.24
N PRO A 264 14.92 5.74 3.81
CA PRO A 264 16.29 5.64 4.32
C PRO A 264 16.42 5.97 5.82
N LEU A 265 15.43 6.65 6.40
CA LEU A 265 15.39 6.99 7.84
C LEU A 265 14.87 5.83 8.69
N HIS A 266 14.00 5.00 8.12
CA HIS A 266 13.32 3.91 8.83
C HIS A 266 13.99 2.55 8.66
N TYR A 267 14.63 2.33 7.51
CA TYR A 267 15.33 1.08 7.22
C TYR A 267 16.76 1.36 6.78
N GLN A 268 17.72 0.92 7.60
CA GLN A 268 19.10 0.74 7.15
C GLN A 268 19.16 -0.61 6.44
N ASP A 269 18.71 -0.61 5.19
CA ASP A 269 18.65 -1.85 4.42
C ASP A 269 20.07 -2.39 4.26
N THR A 270 20.38 -3.48 4.98
CA THR A 270 21.76 -3.96 5.05
C THR A 270 22.13 -4.66 3.75
N GLN A 271 21.19 -5.18 2.94
CA GLN A 271 21.41 -5.58 1.55
C GLN A 271 20.11 -5.72 0.74
N ALA A 272 19.95 -4.87 -0.26
CA ALA A 272 19.50 -5.25 -1.61
C ALA A 272 20.07 -4.26 -2.63
N ARG A 273 21.41 -4.11 -2.64
CA ARG A 273 22.08 -3.60 -3.84
C ARG A 273 21.92 -4.68 -4.89
N ILE A 274 20.89 -4.58 -5.72
CA ILE A 274 20.91 -5.23 -7.03
C ILE A 274 22.21 -4.73 -7.67
N HIS A 275 23.16 -5.64 -7.91
CA HIS A 275 24.52 -5.30 -8.34
C HIS A 275 24.50 -4.51 -9.67
N THR A 276 24.37 -3.19 -9.58
CA THR A 276 24.84 -2.25 -10.60
C THR A 276 26.16 -1.68 -10.06
N GLY A 277 27.25 -1.83 -10.81
CA GLY A 277 28.63 -1.64 -10.35
C GLY A 277 29.04 -0.20 -10.06
N LEU A 278 28.35 0.51 -9.16
CA LEU A 278 28.66 1.90 -8.80
C LEU A 278 28.84 2.10 -7.29
N THR A 279 29.85 2.90 -6.95
CA THR A 279 30.46 3.00 -5.62
C THR A 279 29.71 3.98 -4.69
N PRO A 280 29.51 3.67 -3.38
CA PRO A 280 28.39 4.21 -2.58
C PRO A 280 28.74 5.33 -1.58
N GLY A 281 30.01 5.73 -1.45
CA GLY A 281 30.44 6.57 -0.32
C GLY A 281 30.07 8.06 -0.40
N LYS A 282 29.60 8.56 -1.54
CA LYS A 282 29.42 10.01 -1.78
C LYS A 282 27.96 10.48 -1.87
N VAL A 283 27.00 9.57 -2.03
CA VAL A 283 25.58 9.93 -2.32
C VAL A 283 24.73 10.00 -1.05
N PHE A 284 24.88 9.04 -0.13
CA PHE A 284 24.13 9.03 1.14
C PHE A 284 24.35 10.31 1.97
N LYS A 285 25.59 10.81 1.98
CA LYS A 285 25.94 12.05 2.69
C LYS A 285 25.26 13.28 2.09
N LYS A 286 25.20 13.36 0.74
CA LYS A 286 24.49 14.43 0.02
C LYS A 286 22.99 14.43 0.25
N PHE A 287 22.35 13.25 0.30
CA PHE A 287 20.90 13.16 0.54
C PHE A 287 20.55 13.56 1.98
N THR A 288 21.34 13.13 2.97
CA THR A 288 21.13 13.53 4.37
C THR A 288 21.37 15.02 4.63
N GLU A 289 22.28 15.65 3.87
CA GLU A 289 22.52 17.09 3.92
C GLU A 289 21.36 17.85 3.26
N TRP A 290 20.92 17.43 2.08
CA TRP A 290 19.76 18.00 1.38
C TRP A 290 18.46 17.87 2.20
N PHE A 291 18.18 16.72 2.79
CA PHE A 291 16.93 16.52 3.57
C PHE A 291 16.84 17.44 4.79
N LYS A 292 17.96 17.68 5.48
CA LYS A 292 18.04 18.61 6.62
C LYS A 292 17.87 20.08 6.23
N GLU A 293 18.09 20.43 4.96
CA GLU A 293 17.90 21.80 4.48
C GLU A 293 16.44 22.11 4.13
N PHE A 294 15.63 21.09 3.81
CA PHE A 294 14.26 21.27 3.31
C PHE A 294 13.14 20.83 4.26
N PHE A 295 13.44 20.02 5.29
CA PHE A 295 12.45 19.51 6.25
C PHE A 295 12.89 19.71 7.70
#